data_AF-A9FAK8-F1
#
_entry.id   AF-A9FAK8-F1
#
_cell.length_a   1.000
_cell.length_b   1.000
_cell.length_c   1.000
_cell.angle_alpha   90.00
_cell.angle_beta   90.00
_cell.angle_gamma   90.00
#
_symmetry.space_group_name_H-M   'P 1'
#
loop_
_entity.id
_entity.type
_entity.pdbx_description
1 polymer ?
#
loop_
_entity_poly.entity_id
_entity_poly.type
_entity_poly.pdbx_seq_one_letter_code
_entity_poly.pdbx_strand_id
1 'polypeptide(L)'
;MRERLDGIVAKLTAVRERGLSCFGSDAHRFELRPPATEAEVAAFEAARRARLPEDYRAFLLHVGHGGAGPFYGLLTLAQCDEARYEAIDDLDTACPLHPDTLPPGKDWLDVLLPGEGEAMDRALRGTLSLGMQGCSYFSQLVVTGPARGRVVYIDLDGGRPYFPENEGFLDWYERWLDELLAGYEFHWFGTGMPGFEPELAGALRRGERLAAALAAMCQLPRLGGDTLELVIARLDHPEAGVRQQALQVLGKFDDGAGARARRFLRDPEPGPRRAALKVVCKGDPARWAADVRALLDDADGSIASAALRALDEAKVIMLADLAPRARDPRKGVATDAGWRLAGMASRGVPPSEAAAFVAAATAMLDHAEPSVAMYGLQVLVHVDAPALVERLRAFALGEERSHRMSACRALVRQDRAAGFEVLTELTRHADPFVRQDAARMLGDVGDARVRPALERLLEDETKPFERTATGTRSNVYRVCDTARMAIEAIDRRALH
;
A
#
# COMPACT_ATOMS: atom_id res chain seq x y z
N MET A 1 40.24 -9.05 0.14
CA MET A 1 39.29 -9.26 1.26
C MET A 1 39.47 -8.23 2.37
N ARG A 2 40.59 -8.19 3.11
CA ARG A 2 40.76 -7.25 4.25
C ARG A 2 40.56 -5.78 3.89
N GLU A 3 41.22 -5.31 2.82
CA GLU A 3 41.06 -3.94 2.30
C GLU A 3 39.61 -3.57 1.96
N ARG A 4 38.85 -4.53 1.40
CA ARG A 4 37.43 -4.36 1.08
C ARG A 4 36.59 -4.17 2.35
N LEU A 5 36.86 -4.95 3.40
CA LEU A 5 36.18 -4.84 4.69
C LEU A 5 36.52 -3.52 5.40
N ASP A 6 37.78 -3.08 5.34
CA ASP A 6 38.20 -1.77 5.87
C ASP A 6 37.46 -0.63 5.11
N GLY A 7 37.29 -0.77 3.80
CA GLY A 7 36.48 0.12 2.97
C GLY A 7 35.02 0.20 3.42
N ILE A 8 34.39 -0.92 3.81
CA ILE A 8 33.03 -0.94 4.36
C ILE A 8 32.94 -0.16 5.67
N VAL A 9 33.90 -0.35 6.58
CA VAL A 9 33.94 0.39 7.86
C VAL A 9 34.11 1.89 7.62
N ALA A 10 34.96 2.28 6.66
CA ALA A 10 35.12 3.68 6.26
C ALA A 10 33.82 4.26 5.68
N LYS A 11 33.12 3.52 4.80
CA LYS A 11 31.82 3.93 4.23
C LYS A 11 30.76 4.13 5.33
N LEU A 12 30.64 3.21 6.29
CA LEU A 12 29.72 3.34 7.43
C LEU A 12 30.03 4.58 8.29
N THR A 13 31.32 4.85 8.50
CA THR A 13 31.76 6.05 9.21
C THR A 13 31.34 7.31 8.46
N ALA A 14 31.59 7.36 7.15
CA ALA A 14 31.19 8.48 6.30
C ALA A 14 29.67 8.71 6.26
N VAL A 15 28.87 7.64 6.25
CA VAL A 15 27.40 7.72 6.32
C VAL A 15 26.96 8.39 7.62
N ARG A 16 27.57 8.01 8.76
CA ARG A 16 27.29 8.60 10.09
C ARG A 16 27.72 10.06 10.18
N GLU A 17 28.93 10.38 9.74
CA GLU A 17 29.47 11.74 9.76
C GLU A 17 28.66 12.71 8.90
N ARG A 18 28.11 12.23 7.78
CA ARG A 18 27.23 13.00 6.90
C ARG A 18 25.78 13.06 7.40
N GLY A 19 25.44 12.34 8.47
CA GLY A 19 24.09 12.29 9.02
C GLY A 19 23.06 11.77 8.02
N LEU A 20 23.44 10.84 7.14
CA LEU A 20 22.52 10.26 6.17
C LEU A 20 21.51 9.34 6.86
N SER A 21 20.34 9.17 6.25
CA SER A 21 19.29 8.28 6.73
C SER A 21 18.73 7.46 5.58
N CYS A 22 18.28 6.24 5.85
CA CYS A 22 17.52 5.42 4.91
C CYS A 22 16.41 4.68 5.64
N PHE A 23 15.53 4.02 4.90
CA PHE A 23 14.46 3.24 5.51
C PHE A 23 15.03 2.20 6.50
N GLY A 24 14.51 2.22 7.74
CA GLY A 24 14.94 1.36 8.85
C GLY A 24 16.19 1.82 9.63
N SER A 25 16.89 2.88 9.19
CA SER A 25 18.15 3.30 9.81
C SER A 25 18.04 3.77 11.26
N ASP A 26 16.85 4.20 11.70
CA ASP A 26 16.61 4.61 13.10
C ASP A 26 16.83 3.47 14.10
N ALA A 27 16.67 2.21 13.66
CA ALA A 27 16.83 1.03 14.50
C ALA A 27 18.29 0.71 14.84
N HIS A 28 19.20 0.88 13.87
CA HIS A 28 20.61 0.51 14.01
C HIS A 28 21.57 1.70 14.00
N ARG A 29 21.15 2.90 13.56
CA ARG A 29 21.93 4.16 13.53
C ARG A 29 23.30 4.05 12.85
N PHE A 30 23.40 3.13 11.89
CA PHE A 30 24.66 2.71 11.25
C PHE A 30 25.76 2.24 12.23
N GLU A 31 25.37 1.78 13.42
CA GLU A 31 26.25 1.22 14.43
C GLU A 31 26.34 -0.30 14.28
N LEU A 32 27.58 -0.80 14.21
CA LEU A 32 27.86 -2.23 14.18
C LEU A 32 27.95 -2.78 15.60
N ARG A 33 27.56 -4.05 15.77
CA ARG A 33 27.95 -4.82 16.95
C ARG A 33 29.42 -5.23 16.85
N PRO A 34 30.10 -5.50 17.98
CA PRO A 34 31.47 -6.01 17.95
C PRO A 34 31.63 -7.22 17.02
N PRO A 35 32.77 -7.38 16.33
CA PRO A 35 33.04 -8.58 15.54
C PRO A 35 32.97 -9.85 16.39
N ALA A 36 32.51 -10.94 15.78
CA ALA A 36 32.52 -12.26 16.39
C ALA A 36 33.96 -12.79 16.48
N THR A 37 34.22 -13.63 17.46
CA THR A 37 35.46 -14.38 17.56
C THR A 37 35.46 -15.58 16.62
N GLU A 38 36.66 -16.03 16.23
CA GLU A 38 36.83 -17.26 15.44
C GLU A 38 36.18 -18.48 16.12
N ALA A 39 36.24 -18.56 17.47
CA ALA A 39 35.64 -19.63 18.23
C ALA A 39 34.10 -19.62 18.16
N GLU A 40 33.46 -18.46 18.25
CA GLU A 40 32.00 -18.34 18.14
C GLU A 40 31.50 -18.75 16.75
N VAL A 41 32.17 -18.27 15.69
CA VAL A 41 31.81 -18.63 14.31
C VAL A 41 32.05 -20.11 14.05
N ALA A 42 33.19 -20.66 14.47
CA ALA A 42 33.48 -22.08 14.30
C ALA A 42 32.50 -22.98 15.08
N ALA A 43 32.10 -22.58 16.29
CA ALA A 43 31.10 -23.30 17.08
C ALA A 43 29.73 -23.28 16.40
N PHE A 44 29.31 -22.14 15.84
CA PHE A 44 28.07 -22.05 15.06
C PHE A 44 28.09 -22.97 13.83
N GLU A 45 29.16 -22.91 13.03
CA GLU A 45 29.33 -23.75 11.85
C GLU A 45 29.33 -25.25 12.19
N ALA A 46 29.99 -25.62 13.30
CA ALA A 46 29.99 -27.00 13.79
C ALA A 46 28.60 -27.45 14.26
N ALA A 47 27.90 -26.62 15.03
CA ALA A 47 26.56 -26.92 15.52
C ALA A 47 25.55 -27.08 14.37
N ARG A 48 25.71 -26.32 13.29
CA ARG A 48 24.81 -26.33 12.12
C ARG A 48 25.32 -27.16 10.94
N ARG A 49 26.43 -27.89 11.12
CA ARG A 49 27.02 -28.80 10.13
C ARG A 49 27.31 -28.14 8.76
N ALA A 50 27.47 -26.82 8.73
CA ALA A 50 27.60 -26.04 7.50
C ALA A 50 28.65 -24.92 7.67
N ARG A 51 29.43 -24.68 6.61
CA ARG A 51 30.38 -23.56 6.55
C ARG A 51 29.70 -22.32 5.99
N LEU A 52 29.80 -21.20 6.69
CA LEU A 52 29.26 -19.93 6.23
C LEU A 52 29.97 -19.47 4.93
N PRO A 53 29.26 -18.76 4.02
CA PRO A 53 29.90 -18.11 2.87
C PRO A 53 31.10 -17.27 3.29
N GLU A 54 32.21 -17.38 2.56
CA GLU A 54 33.52 -16.84 2.91
C GLU A 54 33.44 -15.32 3.19
N ASP A 55 32.68 -14.63 2.36
CA ASP A 55 32.40 -13.19 2.42
C ASP A 55 31.65 -12.80 3.71
N TYR A 56 30.60 -13.54 4.06
CA TYR A 56 29.82 -13.29 5.28
C TYR A 56 30.60 -13.67 6.54
N ARG A 57 31.33 -14.79 6.48
CA ARG A 57 32.23 -15.24 7.56
C ARG A 57 33.30 -14.18 7.85
N ALA A 58 33.94 -13.63 6.82
CA ALA A 58 34.95 -12.58 6.97
C ALA A 58 34.34 -11.28 7.53
N PHE A 59 33.13 -10.92 7.11
CA PHE A 59 32.39 -9.78 7.66
C PHE A 59 32.14 -9.93 9.17
N LEU A 60 31.66 -11.10 9.61
CA LEU A 60 31.39 -11.35 11.03
C LEU A 60 32.66 -11.22 11.89
N LEU A 61 33.80 -11.70 11.40
CA LEU A 61 35.06 -11.73 12.14
C LEU A 61 35.81 -10.38 12.17
N HIS A 62 35.53 -9.48 11.24
CA HIS A 62 36.34 -8.27 11.04
C HIS A 62 35.55 -6.97 10.98
N VAL A 63 34.25 -7.01 10.68
CA VAL A 63 33.41 -5.81 10.56
C VAL A 63 32.42 -5.76 11.73
N GLY A 64 31.53 -6.74 11.85
CA GLY A 64 30.58 -6.75 12.95
C GLY A 64 29.65 -7.97 12.98
N HIS A 65 29.30 -8.41 14.19
CA HIS A 65 28.36 -9.51 14.42
C HIS A 65 26.92 -8.99 14.53
N GLY A 66 26.43 -8.36 13.47
CA GLY A 66 25.12 -7.70 13.41
C GLY A 66 25.17 -6.19 13.61
N GLY A 67 24.00 -5.53 13.65
CA GLY A 67 23.87 -4.08 13.75
C GLY A 67 23.64 -3.45 12.37
N ALA A 68 24.50 -2.51 11.97
CA ALA A 68 24.31 -1.76 10.72
C ALA A 68 24.14 -2.67 9.49
N GLY A 69 23.10 -2.40 8.70
CA GLY A 69 22.82 -3.07 7.43
C GLY A 69 21.56 -2.48 6.79
N PRO A 70 21.20 -2.92 5.57
CA PRO A 70 19.95 -2.50 4.95
C PRO A 70 18.72 -2.73 5.84
N PHE A 71 17.69 -1.93 5.65
CA PHE A 71 16.42 -2.01 6.38
C PHE A 71 16.63 -1.86 7.90
N TYR A 72 16.15 -2.81 8.71
CA TYR A 72 16.28 -2.77 10.18
C TYR A 72 17.64 -3.25 10.69
N GLY A 73 18.60 -3.50 9.80
CA GLY A 73 19.96 -3.92 10.15
C GLY A 73 20.16 -5.44 10.11
N LEU A 74 21.41 -5.84 10.37
CA LEU A 74 21.83 -7.23 10.41
C LEU A 74 21.54 -7.87 11.76
N LEU A 75 20.91 -9.04 11.72
CA LEU A 75 20.72 -9.95 12.83
C LEU A 75 22.04 -10.62 13.24
N THR A 76 22.10 -11.04 14.49
CA THR A 76 23.22 -11.86 14.99
C THR A 76 23.03 -13.33 14.63
N LEU A 77 24.07 -14.16 14.75
CA LEU A 77 23.97 -15.61 14.56
C LEU A 77 22.98 -16.28 15.53
N ALA A 78 22.75 -15.68 16.71
CA ALA A 78 21.73 -16.15 17.66
C ALA A 78 20.29 -15.91 17.18
N GLN A 79 20.11 -15.07 16.16
CA GLN A 79 18.83 -14.69 15.55
C GLN A 79 18.76 -15.17 14.09
N CYS A 80 19.54 -16.20 13.75
CA CYS A 80 19.63 -16.70 12.38
C CYS A 80 18.31 -17.32 11.88
N ASP A 81 17.37 -17.65 12.76
CA ASP A 81 16.11 -18.33 12.51
C ASP A 81 14.88 -17.43 12.64
N GLU A 82 15.03 -16.11 12.75
CA GLU A 82 13.90 -15.17 12.95
C GLU A 82 12.82 -15.21 11.85
N ALA A 83 13.16 -15.65 10.64
CA ALA A 83 12.17 -15.84 9.58
C ALA A 83 11.44 -17.20 9.63
N ARG A 84 11.71 -18.02 10.65
CA ARG A 84 11.19 -19.38 10.78
C ARG A 84 10.43 -19.54 12.09
N TYR A 85 9.48 -20.47 12.09
CA TYR A 85 8.76 -20.84 13.30
C TYR A 85 9.58 -21.77 14.21
N GLU A 86 10.41 -22.62 13.59
CA GLU A 86 11.29 -23.56 14.28
C GLU A 86 12.77 -23.17 14.15
N ALA A 87 13.56 -23.59 15.14
CA ALA A 87 15.00 -23.38 15.13
C ALA A 87 15.66 -24.09 13.94
N ILE A 88 16.59 -23.41 13.25
CA ILE A 88 17.29 -23.97 12.10
C ILE A 88 18.19 -25.16 12.54
N ASP A 89 17.92 -26.35 12.01
CA ASP A 89 18.80 -27.55 12.09
C ASP A 89 19.07 -28.18 10.71
N ASP A 90 18.73 -27.47 9.64
CA ASP A 90 18.83 -27.94 8.24
C ASP A 90 19.72 -27.03 7.37
N LEU A 91 20.66 -26.31 8.01
CA LEU A 91 21.56 -25.38 7.29
C LEU A 91 22.54 -26.13 6.35
N ASP A 92 22.80 -27.41 6.62
CA ASP A 92 23.58 -28.31 5.78
C ASP A 92 22.77 -28.94 4.63
N THR A 93 21.46 -28.70 4.59
CA THR A 93 20.59 -29.11 3.49
C THR A 93 20.63 -28.06 2.38
N ALA A 94 20.71 -28.50 1.12
CA ALA A 94 20.75 -27.58 -0.01
C ALA A 94 19.46 -26.75 -0.13
N CYS A 95 19.61 -25.44 -0.24
CA CYS A 95 18.53 -24.51 -0.53
C CYS A 95 17.98 -24.76 -1.94
N PRO A 96 16.66 -24.94 -2.11
CA PRO A 96 16.04 -25.14 -3.41
C PRO A 96 15.91 -23.85 -4.23
N LEU A 97 16.08 -22.68 -3.59
CA LEU A 97 15.93 -21.39 -4.25
C LEU A 97 17.15 -21.04 -5.10
N HIS A 98 16.92 -20.74 -6.37
CA HIS A 98 17.94 -20.22 -7.28
C HIS A 98 17.27 -19.25 -8.28
N PRO A 99 17.91 -18.12 -8.63
CA PRO A 99 17.31 -17.11 -9.49
C PRO A 99 16.83 -17.67 -10.84
N ASP A 100 17.60 -18.58 -11.43
CA ASP A 100 17.30 -19.14 -12.77
C ASP A 100 16.25 -20.26 -12.77
N THR A 101 15.97 -20.86 -11.61
CA THR A 101 15.00 -21.97 -11.51
C THR A 101 13.73 -21.59 -10.77
N LEU A 102 13.64 -20.35 -10.27
CA LEU A 102 12.49 -19.89 -9.49
C LEU A 102 11.23 -19.78 -10.37
N PRO A 103 10.17 -20.55 -10.09
CA PRO A 103 8.96 -20.53 -10.92
C PRO A 103 8.33 -19.13 -10.99
N PRO A 104 7.74 -18.74 -12.14
CA PRO A 104 7.00 -17.49 -12.25
C PRO A 104 5.63 -17.59 -11.55
N GLY A 105 5.03 -16.44 -11.22
CA GLY A 105 3.68 -16.35 -10.67
C GLY A 105 3.60 -16.41 -9.14
N LYS A 106 2.37 -16.38 -8.62
CA LYS A 106 2.09 -16.40 -7.17
C LYS A 106 2.16 -17.81 -6.58
N ASP A 107 1.92 -18.83 -7.40
CA ASP A 107 1.91 -20.23 -6.99
C ASP A 107 3.33 -20.86 -7.04
N TRP A 108 4.37 -20.00 -6.97
CA TRP A 108 5.76 -20.42 -7.12
C TRP A 108 6.18 -21.50 -6.12
N LEU A 109 5.60 -21.45 -4.91
CA LEU A 109 5.92 -22.34 -3.81
C LEU A 109 5.39 -23.76 -4.09
N ASP A 110 4.14 -23.86 -4.56
CA ASP A 110 3.50 -25.13 -4.92
C ASP A 110 4.19 -25.77 -6.12
N VAL A 111 4.63 -24.95 -7.09
CA VAL A 111 5.36 -25.44 -8.26
C VAL A 111 6.76 -25.93 -7.88
N LEU A 112 7.46 -25.22 -6.99
CA LEU A 112 8.83 -25.58 -6.59
C LEU A 112 8.86 -26.79 -5.65
N LEU A 113 7.91 -26.86 -4.71
CA LEU A 113 7.89 -27.86 -3.64
C LEU A 113 6.49 -28.49 -3.50
N PRO A 114 6.05 -29.28 -4.48
CA PRO A 114 4.73 -29.90 -4.45
C PRO A 114 4.60 -30.89 -3.28
N GLY A 115 3.48 -30.83 -2.55
CA GLY A 115 3.15 -31.76 -1.46
C GLY A 115 2.53 -31.08 -0.24
N GLU A 116 2.03 -31.90 0.69
CA GLU A 116 1.40 -31.43 1.93
C GLU A 116 2.44 -30.91 2.96
N GLY A 117 2.06 -29.97 3.83
CA GLY A 117 2.88 -29.42 4.92
C GLY A 117 3.35 -27.98 4.72
N GLU A 118 4.16 -27.47 5.66
CA GLU A 118 4.68 -26.09 5.69
C GLU A 118 5.72 -25.85 4.59
N ALA A 119 5.25 -25.55 3.38
CA ALA A 119 6.11 -25.43 2.20
C ALA A 119 7.15 -24.30 2.32
N MET A 120 6.86 -23.22 3.06
CA MET A 120 7.78 -22.09 3.25
C MET A 120 9.05 -22.52 3.99
N ASP A 121 8.92 -23.23 5.10
CA ASP A 121 10.07 -23.73 5.87
C ASP A 121 10.97 -24.66 5.05
N ARG A 122 10.37 -25.46 4.15
CA ARG A 122 11.14 -26.27 3.21
C ARG A 122 11.87 -25.42 2.15
N ALA A 123 11.28 -24.33 1.70
CA ALA A 123 11.91 -23.39 0.78
C ALA A 123 13.11 -22.66 1.41
N LEU A 124 13.09 -22.45 2.73
CA LEU A 124 14.13 -21.75 3.49
C LEU A 124 15.26 -22.65 4.01
N ARG A 125 15.23 -23.95 3.71
CA ARG A 125 16.34 -24.87 4.02
C ARG A 125 17.66 -24.36 3.45
N GLY A 126 18.76 -24.57 4.16
CA GLY A 126 20.08 -24.10 3.72
C GLY A 126 20.24 -22.58 3.71
N THR A 127 19.31 -21.82 4.30
CA THR A 127 19.40 -20.36 4.44
C THR A 127 19.45 -19.93 5.91
N LEU A 128 19.97 -18.72 6.15
CA LEU A 128 19.88 -18.04 7.44
C LEU A 128 19.36 -16.62 7.29
N SER A 129 18.72 -16.12 8.34
CA SER A 129 18.15 -14.78 8.39
C SER A 129 19.25 -13.74 8.59
N LEU A 130 19.37 -12.81 7.64
CA LEU A 130 20.26 -11.66 7.75
C LEU A 130 19.58 -10.47 8.41
N GLY A 131 18.29 -10.24 8.15
CA GLY A 131 17.62 -9.01 8.59
C GLY A 131 16.14 -8.97 8.22
N MET A 132 15.37 -8.25 9.04
CA MET A 132 13.98 -7.92 8.73
C MET A 132 13.93 -6.73 7.76
N GLN A 133 13.04 -6.79 6.77
CA GLN A 133 12.74 -5.67 5.87
C GLN A 133 11.47 -4.92 6.32
N GLY A 134 10.63 -5.55 7.15
CA GLY A 134 9.35 -5.02 7.64
C GLY A 134 8.16 -5.86 7.19
N CYS A 135 7.04 -5.75 7.91
CA CYS A 135 5.86 -6.62 7.72
C CYS A 135 6.25 -8.10 7.80
N SER A 136 6.12 -8.84 6.70
CA SER A 136 6.42 -10.26 6.52
C SER A 136 7.71 -10.51 5.75
N TYR A 137 8.51 -9.47 5.44
CA TYR A 137 9.68 -9.58 4.56
C TYR A 137 10.99 -9.76 5.32
N PHE A 138 11.81 -10.70 4.85
CA PHE A 138 13.14 -11.01 5.38
C PHE A 138 14.21 -11.06 4.29
N SER A 139 15.42 -10.63 4.62
CA SER A 139 16.62 -10.92 3.83
C SER A 139 17.23 -12.22 4.34
N GLN A 140 17.37 -13.22 3.48
CA GLN A 140 17.98 -14.51 3.77
C GLN A 140 19.30 -14.65 3.02
N LEU A 141 20.30 -15.26 3.66
CA LEU A 141 21.55 -15.66 3.03
C LEU A 141 21.49 -17.14 2.70
N VAL A 142 21.76 -17.49 1.44
CA VAL A 142 21.92 -18.90 1.05
C VAL A 142 23.29 -19.40 1.52
N VAL A 143 23.30 -20.32 2.48
CA VAL A 143 24.53 -20.91 3.06
C VAL A 143 24.92 -22.19 2.33
N THR A 144 23.94 -23.01 1.99
CA THR A 144 24.16 -24.30 1.30
C THR A 144 23.23 -24.41 0.10
N GLY A 145 23.75 -24.82 -1.05
CA GLY A 145 22.99 -25.00 -2.28
C GLY A 145 23.57 -24.24 -3.48
N PRO A 146 22.91 -24.29 -4.65
CA PRO A 146 23.44 -23.73 -5.89
C PRO A 146 23.64 -22.21 -5.87
N ALA A 147 22.80 -21.49 -5.12
CA ALA A 147 22.89 -20.03 -4.96
C ALA A 147 23.75 -19.60 -3.75
N ARG A 148 24.66 -20.45 -3.26
CA ARG A 148 25.46 -20.18 -2.06
C ARG A 148 26.15 -18.80 -2.11
N GLY A 149 26.04 -18.05 -1.01
CA GLY A 149 26.59 -16.70 -0.85
C GLY A 149 25.66 -15.58 -1.31
N ARG A 150 24.59 -15.89 -2.06
CA ARG A 150 23.59 -14.93 -2.51
C ARG A 150 22.62 -14.55 -1.39
N VAL A 151 22.15 -13.31 -1.45
CA VAL A 151 21.03 -12.82 -0.64
C VAL A 151 19.73 -13.01 -1.43
N VAL A 152 18.67 -13.43 -0.75
CA VAL A 152 17.31 -13.53 -1.30
C VAL A 152 16.33 -12.84 -0.37
N TYR A 153 15.40 -12.08 -0.95
CA TYR A 153 14.29 -11.45 -0.24
C TYR A 153 13.09 -12.37 -0.29
N ILE A 154 12.56 -12.67 0.90
CA ILE A 154 11.44 -13.59 1.09
C ILE A 154 10.31 -12.83 1.75
N ASP A 155 9.10 -13.04 1.23
CA ASP A 155 7.84 -12.64 1.84
C ASP A 155 7.19 -13.87 2.47
N LEU A 156 7.05 -13.87 3.80
CA LEU A 156 6.43 -14.98 4.53
C LEU A 156 4.93 -15.12 4.23
N ASP A 157 4.28 -14.09 3.65
CA ASP A 157 2.88 -14.16 3.19
C ASP A 157 2.75 -14.78 1.78
N GLY A 158 3.84 -15.31 1.22
CA GLY A 158 3.83 -16.08 -0.04
C GLY A 158 4.18 -15.27 -1.28
N GLY A 159 4.60 -14.01 -1.13
CA GLY A 159 5.20 -13.25 -2.22
C GLY A 159 6.39 -13.98 -2.85
N ARG A 160 6.54 -13.88 -4.18
CA ARG A 160 7.61 -14.56 -4.92
C ARG A 160 8.99 -14.07 -4.44
N PRO A 161 9.93 -14.98 -4.14
CA PRO A 161 11.29 -14.62 -3.76
C PRO A 161 11.95 -13.70 -4.79
N TYR A 162 12.74 -12.75 -4.31
CA TYR A 162 13.49 -11.84 -5.16
C TYR A 162 14.98 -11.93 -4.84
N PHE A 163 15.80 -12.20 -5.86
CA PHE A 163 17.25 -12.18 -5.76
C PHE A 163 17.78 -10.83 -6.26
N PRO A 164 18.35 -9.99 -5.39
CA PRO A 164 19.17 -8.87 -5.85
C PRO A 164 20.26 -9.35 -6.81
N GLU A 165 20.58 -8.54 -7.82
CA GLU A 165 21.56 -8.86 -8.87
C GLU A 165 23.03 -8.79 -8.40
N ASN A 166 23.25 -8.86 -7.09
CA ASN A 166 24.56 -8.91 -6.45
C ASN A 166 25.05 -10.36 -6.37
N GLU A 167 26.33 -10.62 -6.65
CA GLU A 167 26.90 -11.98 -6.70
C GLU A 167 27.14 -12.60 -5.32
N GLY A 168 27.34 -11.78 -4.29
CA GLY A 168 27.47 -12.24 -2.91
C GLY A 168 27.03 -11.24 -1.86
N PHE A 169 27.08 -11.67 -0.59
CA PHE A 169 26.73 -10.85 0.57
C PHE A 169 27.48 -9.50 0.62
N LEU A 170 28.80 -9.50 0.36
CA LEU A 170 29.57 -8.25 0.42
C LEU A 170 29.21 -7.31 -0.73
N ASP A 171 28.93 -7.81 -1.94
CA ASP A 171 28.50 -6.96 -3.06
C ASP A 171 27.15 -6.31 -2.76
N TRP A 172 26.25 -7.06 -2.12
CA TRP A 172 24.96 -6.57 -1.67
C TRP A 172 25.11 -5.51 -0.58
N TYR A 173 25.97 -5.74 0.41
CA TYR A 173 26.20 -4.81 1.50
C TYR A 173 26.89 -3.52 1.04
N GLU A 174 27.88 -3.63 0.15
CA GLU A 174 28.57 -2.47 -0.40
C GLU A 174 27.68 -1.65 -1.32
N ARG A 175 26.89 -2.29 -2.17
CA ARG A 175 25.92 -1.59 -3.02
C ARG A 175 25.01 -0.70 -2.19
N TRP A 176 24.53 -1.17 -1.04
CA TRP A 176 23.71 -0.35 -0.14
C TRP A 176 24.43 0.91 0.32
N LEU A 177 25.67 0.77 0.77
CA LEU A 177 26.47 1.90 1.24
C LEU A 177 26.83 2.85 0.10
N ASP A 178 27.18 2.31 -1.07
CA ASP A 178 27.59 3.10 -2.23
C ASP A 178 26.42 3.89 -2.80
N GLU A 179 25.25 3.26 -2.96
CA GLU A 179 24.03 3.94 -3.38
C GLU A 179 23.60 4.99 -2.35
N LEU A 180 23.64 4.67 -1.05
CA LEU A 180 23.31 5.63 0.01
C LEU A 180 24.25 6.83 0.03
N LEU A 181 25.57 6.60 -0.06
CA LEU A 181 26.58 7.66 -0.11
C LEU A 181 26.47 8.52 -1.36
N ALA A 182 26.09 7.90 -2.48
CA ALA A 182 25.79 8.59 -3.73
C ALA A 182 24.48 9.38 -3.68
N GLY A 183 23.65 9.20 -2.65
CA GLY A 183 22.39 9.93 -2.46
C GLY A 183 21.21 9.29 -3.19
N TYR A 184 21.23 7.98 -3.44
CA TYR A 184 20.11 7.29 -4.06
C TYR A 184 18.86 7.37 -3.18
N GLU A 185 17.73 7.55 -3.84
CA GLU A 185 16.41 7.51 -3.23
C GLU A 185 15.78 6.14 -3.47
N PHE A 186 16.03 5.19 -2.56
CA PHE A 186 15.36 3.90 -2.55
C PHE A 186 14.50 3.75 -1.29
N HIS A 187 13.24 3.36 -1.49
CA HIS A 187 12.39 2.90 -0.39
C HIS A 187 12.67 1.43 -0.05
N TRP A 188 12.95 0.62 -1.07
CA TRP A 188 13.25 -0.81 -0.94
C TRP A 188 14.59 -1.13 -1.62
N PHE A 189 15.63 -1.30 -0.81
CA PHE A 189 17.00 -1.51 -1.28
C PHE A 189 17.13 -2.78 -2.15
N GLY A 190 18.10 -2.79 -3.08
CA GLY A 190 18.49 -3.97 -3.85
C GLY A 190 17.56 -4.31 -5.01
N THR A 191 16.43 -3.60 -5.15
CA THR A 191 15.49 -3.80 -6.26
C THR A 191 15.97 -3.09 -7.52
N GLY A 192 15.96 -3.80 -8.64
CA GLY A 192 16.32 -3.28 -9.95
C GLY A 192 17.81 -3.36 -10.29
N MET A 193 18.12 -2.93 -11.51
CA MET A 193 19.45 -3.02 -12.10
C MET A 193 20.48 -2.22 -11.27
N PRO A 194 21.62 -2.82 -10.87
CA PRO A 194 22.68 -2.10 -10.19
C PRO A 194 23.41 -1.14 -11.15
N GLY A 195 24.04 -0.13 -10.57
CA GLY A 195 24.95 0.77 -11.30
C GLY A 195 24.63 2.25 -11.11
N PHE A 196 25.61 3.10 -11.44
CA PHE A 196 25.51 4.56 -11.42
C PHE A 196 25.17 5.11 -12.80
N GLU A 197 25.02 6.43 -12.87
CA GLU A 197 24.64 7.09 -14.12
C GLU A 197 25.49 6.66 -15.33
N PRO A 198 26.83 6.55 -15.28
CA PRO A 198 27.63 6.13 -16.43
C PRO A 198 27.30 4.71 -16.91
N GLU A 199 27.11 3.76 -16.01
CA GLU A 199 26.78 2.37 -16.32
C GLU A 199 25.37 2.26 -16.91
N LEU A 200 24.40 2.94 -16.29
CA LEU A 200 23.02 2.98 -16.76
C LEU A 200 22.89 3.67 -18.13
N ALA A 201 23.60 4.78 -18.33
CA ALA A 201 23.69 5.46 -19.63
C ALA A 201 24.36 4.56 -20.67
N GLY A 202 25.40 3.81 -20.29
CA GLY A 202 26.03 2.79 -21.12
C GLY A 202 25.05 1.72 -21.58
N ALA A 203 24.21 1.21 -20.68
CA ALA A 203 23.16 0.24 -21.01
C ALA A 203 22.13 0.82 -22.01
N LEU A 204 21.71 2.09 -21.84
CA LEU A 204 20.83 2.76 -22.80
C LEU A 204 21.46 2.88 -24.20
N ARG A 205 22.76 3.22 -24.28
CA ARG A 205 23.47 3.32 -25.56
C ARG A 205 23.54 1.97 -26.28
N ARG A 206 23.77 0.88 -25.53
CA ARG A 206 23.87 -0.48 -26.08
C ARG A 206 22.51 -1.14 -26.33
N GLY A 207 21.41 -0.54 -25.86
CA GLY A 207 20.07 -1.14 -26.00
C GLY A 207 19.82 -2.30 -25.04
N GLU A 208 20.58 -2.38 -23.96
CA GLU A 208 20.54 -3.50 -23.01
C GLU A 208 19.57 -3.19 -21.87
N ARG A 209 18.60 -4.09 -21.64
CA ARG A 209 17.73 -4.05 -20.45
C ARG A 209 17.09 -2.67 -20.21
N LEU A 210 16.69 -2.00 -21.29
CA LEU A 210 16.32 -0.58 -21.30
C LEU A 210 15.34 -0.19 -20.19
N ALA A 211 14.27 -0.96 -19.98
CA ALA A 211 13.28 -0.68 -18.94
C ALA A 211 13.88 -0.75 -17.53
N ALA A 212 14.79 -1.70 -17.28
CA ALA A 212 15.46 -1.85 -15.99
C ALA A 212 16.45 -0.72 -15.73
N ALA A 213 17.21 -0.32 -16.75
CA ALA A 213 18.13 0.80 -16.66
C ALA A 213 17.39 2.12 -16.37
N LEU A 214 16.29 2.38 -17.08
CA LEU A 214 15.44 3.56 -16.84
C LEU A 214 14.78 3.55 -15.45
N ALA A 215 14.32 2.38 -14.99
CA ALA A 215 13.77 2.24 -13.64
C ALA A 215 14.83 2.55 -12.57
N ALA A 216 16.07 2.05 -12.73
CA ALA A 216 17.18 2.34 -11.84
C ALA A 216 17.56 3.84 -11.85
N MET A 217 17.51 4.50 -13.01
CA MET A 217 17.77 5.94 -13.11
C MET A 217 16.82 6.79 -12.26
N CYS A 218 15.57 6.35 -12.02
CA CYS A 218 14.64 7.07 -11.15
C CYS A 218 15.12 7.14 -9.69
N GLN A 219 16.05 6.29 -9.26
CA GLN A 219 16.62 6.30 -7.92
C GLN A 219 17.79 7.27 -7.78
N LEU A 220 18.37 7.75 -8.88
CA LEU A 220 19.46 8.72 -8.85
C LEU A 220 19.01 10.04 -8.18
N PRO A 221 19.92 10.75 -7.48
CA PRO A 221 19.62 12.09 -6.94
C PRO A 221 19.59 13.16 -8.04
N ARG A 222 20.34 12.95 -9.13
CA ARG A 222 20.47 13.87 -10.26
C ARG A 222 20.79 13.08 -11.53
N LEU A 223 20.53 13.70 -12.67
CA LEU A 223 20.82 13.13 -13.98
C LEU A 223 21.53 14.17 -14.84
N GLY A 224 22.65 13.81 -15.46
CA GLY A 224 23.35 14.66 -16.41
C GLY A 224 22.56 14.89 -17.70
N GLY A 225 22.79 16.03 -18.36
CA GLY A 225 22.09 16.42 -19.58
C GLY A 225 22.26 15.42 -20.73
N ASP A 226 23.47 14.88 -20.93
CA ASP A 226 23.73 13.87 -21.97
C ASP A 226 22.92 12.58 -21.73
N THR A 227 22.78 12.19 -20.46
CA THR A 227 21.97 11.02 -20.09
C THR A 227 20.49 11.31 -20.25
N LEU A 228 20.04 12.53 -19.93
CA LEU A 228 18.67 12.96 -20.16
C LEU A 228 18.29 12.90 -21.65
N GLU A 229 19.18 13.30 -22.55
CA GLU A 229 18.96 13.16 -24.01
C GLU A 229 18.83 11.68 -24.43
N LEU A 230 19.59 10.78 -23.83
CA LEU A 230 19.42 9.33 -24.04
C LEU A 230 18.04 8.84 -23.58
N VAL A 231 17.52 9.37 -22.47
CA VAL A 231 16.18 9.05 -21.97
C VAL A 231 15.10 9.59 -22.91
N ILE A 232 15.23 10.84 -23.37
CA ILE A 232 14.31 11.46 -24.32
C ILE A 232 14.22 10.63 -25.61
N ALA A 233 15.34 10.13 -26.11
CA ALA A 233 15.37 9.25 -27.29
C ALA A 233 14.57 7.95 -27.12
N ARG A 234 14.23 7.53 -25.89
CA ARG A 234 13.42 6.32 -25.60
C ARG A 234 11.93 6.57 -25.46
N LEU A 235 11.48 7.82 -25.57
CA LEU A 235 10.06 8.14 -25.55
C LEU A 235 9.29 7.50 -26.72
N ASP A 236 9.92 7.31 -27.87
CA ASP A 236 9.29 6.72 -29.07
C ASP A 236 9.64 5.23 -29.25
N HIS A 237 10.09 4.56 -28.18
CA HIS A 237 10.45 3.14 -28.25
C HIS A 237 9.22 2.25 -28.52
N PRO A 238 9.32 1.17 -29.32
CA PRO A 238 8.19 0.29 -29.62
C PRO A 238 7.59 -0.39 -28.36
N GLU A 239 8.44 -0.73 -27.39
CA GLU A 239 7.98 -1.33 -26.14
C GLU A 239 7.41 -0.29 -25.16
N ALA A 240 6.16 -0.49 -24.73
CA ALA A 240 5.49 0.40 -23.80
C ALA A 240 6.15 0.46 -22.42
N GLY A 241 6.74 -0.63 -21.95
CA GLY A 241 7.50 -0.64 -20.70
C GLY A 241 8.67 0.35 -20.72
N VAL A 242 9.38 0.45 -21.85
CA VAL A 242 10.48 1.41 -22.04
C VAL A 242 9.94 2.84 -22.06
N ARG A 243 8.86 3.11 -22.82
CA ARG A 243 8.23 4.45 -22.87
C ARG A 243 7.75 4.90 -21.49
N GLN A 244 7.11 4.00 -20.75
CA GLN A 244 6.62 4.25 -19.39
C GLN A 244 7.79 4.65 -18.47
N GLN A 245 8.87 3.87 -18.45
CA GLN A 245 10.02 4.16 -17.57
C GLN A 245 10.73 5.46 -17.98
N ALA A 246 10.85 5.73 -19.29
CA ALA A 246 11.41 6.98 -19.78
C ALA A 246 10.58 8.20 -19.31
N LEU A 247 9.25 8.10 -19.37
CA LEU A 247 8.35 9.14 -18.83
C LEU A 247 8.52 9.34 -17.32
N GLN A 248 8.73 8.26 -16.56
CA GLN A 248 8.97 8.37 -15.10
C GLN A 248 10.28 9.11 -14.80
N VAL A 249 11.36 8.78 -15.52
CA VAL A 249 12.66 9.46 -15.39
C VAL A 249 12.52 10.95 -15.75
N LEU A 250 11.89 11.26 -16.89
CA LEU A 250 11.65 12.65 -17.31
C LEU A 250 10.83 13.42 -16.27
N GLY A 251 9.78 12.80 -15.75
CA GLY A 251 8.98 13.40 -14.69
C GLY A 251 9.79 13.79 -13.46
N LYS A 252 10.87 13.07 -13.15
CA LYS A 252 11.72 13.36 -11.99
C LYS A 252 12.77 14.44 -12.28
N PHE A 253 13.39 14.42 -13.45
CA PHE A 253 14.61 15.21 -13.71
C PHE A 253 14.47 16.31 -14.76
N ASP A 254 13.32 16.44 -15.43
CA ASP A 254 13.06 17.49 -16.43
C ASP A 254 11.84 18.33 -16.04
N ASP A 255 12.07 19.59 -15.67
CA ASP A 255 11.01 20.55 -15.35
C ASP A 255 10.11 20.85 -16.56
N GLY A 256 10.62 20.65 -17.79
CA GLY A 256 9.88 20.80 -19.04
C GLY A 256 9.10 19.55 -19.47
N ALA A 257 9.18 18.45 -18.70
CA ALA A 257 8.68 17.15 -19.12
C ALA A 257 7.19 17.13 -19.44
N GLY A 258 6.38 17.97 -18.78
CA GLY A 258 4.93 18.03 -18.99
C GLY A 258 4.53 18.28 -20.44
N ALA A 259 5.23 19.17 -21.15
CA ALA A 259 4.94 19.45 -22.56
C ALA A 259 5.25 18.24 -23.46
N ARG A 260 6.35 17.53 -23.20
CA ARG A 260 6.75 16.32 -23.94
C ARG A 260 5.85 15.13 -23.63
N ALA A 261 5.46 14.97 -22.37
CA ALA A 261 4.61 13.88 -21.89
C ALA A 261 3.17 13.96 -22.39
N ARG A 262 2.68 15.16 -22.73
CA ARG A 262 1.28 15.40 -23.12
C ARG A 262 0.78 14.49 -24.25
N ARG A 263 1.61 14.17 -25.26
CA ARG A 263 1.21 13.27 -26.36
C ARG A 263 0.93 11.84 -25.88
N PHE A 264 1.57 11.41 -24.79
CA PHE A 264 1.46 10.06 -24.24
C PHE A 264 0.21 9.84 -23.39
N LEU A 265 -0.58 10.88 -23.13
CA LEU A 265 -1.95 10.70 -22.59
C LEU A 265 -2.83 9.88 -23.57
N ARG A 266 -2.44 9.81 -24.85
CA ARG A 266 -3.13 9.01 -25.89
C ARG A 266 -2.33 7.79 -26.33
N ASP A 267 -1.34 7.37 -25.55
CA ASP A 267 -0.56 6.17 -25.85
C ASP A 267 -1.50 4.94 -25.92
N PRO A 268 -1.32 4.01 -26.88
CA PRO A 268 -2.16 2.82 -26.97
C PRO A 268 -2.14 1.97 -25.69
N GLU A 269 -1.03 1.99 -24.95
CA GLU A 269 -0.85 1.17 -23.76
C GLU A 269 -1.11 1.96 -22.46
N PRO A 270 -1.76 1.37 -21.45
CA PRO A 270 -2.13 2.08 -20.22
C PRO A 270 -0.93 2.50 -19.37
N GLY A 271 0.18 1.76 -19.44
CA GLY A 271 1.40 2.05 -18.68
C GLY A 271 1.97 3.45 -18.98
N PRO A 272 2.30 3.76 -20.24
CA PRO A 272 2.68 5.11 -20.66
C PRO A 272 1.61 6.17 -20.39
N ARG A 273 0.32 5.89 -20.61
CA ARG A 273 -0.76 6.84 -20.28
C ARG A 273 -0.73 7.26 -18.81
N ARG A 274 -0.57 6.29 -17.91
CA ARG A 274 -0.46 6.55 -16.46
C ARG A 274 0.78 7.35 -16.10
N ALA A 275 1.93 7.00 -16.68
CA ALA A 275 3.17 7.75 -16.45
C ALA A 275 3.03 9.19 -16.96
N ALA A 276 2.50 9.37 -18.17
CA ALA A 276 2.25 10.68 -18.77
C ALA A 276 1.32 11.54 -17.92
N LEU A 277 0.22 10.96 -17.42
CA LEU A 277 -0.71 11.64 -16.52
C LEU A 277 0.01 12.19 -15.28
N LYS A 278 0.84 11.36 -14.62
CA LYS A 278 1.62 11.78 -13.45
C LYS A 278 2.59 12.93 -13.76
N VAL A 279 3.21 12.91 -14.94
CA VAL A 279 4.16 13.95 -15.37
C VAL A 279 3.44 15.26 -15.70
N VAL A 280 2.39 15.18 -16.52
CA VAL A 280 1.62 16.34 -16.98
C VAL A 280 0.98 17.08 -15.81
N CYS A 281 0.43 16.34 -14.83
CA CYS A 281 -0.29 16.93 -13.69
C CYS A 281 0.61 17.64 -12.66
N LYS A 282 1.94 17.59 -12.81
CA LYS A 282 2.85 18.40 -11.96
C LYS A 282 2.77 19.90 -12.28
N GLY A 283 2.33 20.25 -13.48
CA GLY A 283 2.21 21.64 -13.91
C GLY A 283 0.90 22.31 -13.49
N ASP A 284 0.69 23.52 -13.97
CA ASP A 284 -0.53 24.30 -13.76
C ASP A 284 -1.80 23.58 -14.27
N PRO A 285 -2.80 23.30 -13.40
CA PRO A 285 -4.08 22.68 -13.78
C PRO A 285 -4.80 23.34 -14.95
N ALA A 286 -4.68 24.67 -15.11
CA ALA A 286 -5.30 25.37 -16.23
C ALA A 286 -4.78 24.89 -17.60
N ARG A 287 -3.57 24.30 -17.65
CA ARG A 287 -2.93 23.85 -18.89
C ARG A 287 -3.24 22.39 -19.24
N TRP A 288 -3.62 21.57 -18.28
CA TRP A 288 -3.80 20.12 -18.47
C TRP A 288 -5.19 19.58 -18.14
N ALA A 289 -6.04 20.31 -17.39
CA ALA A 289 -7.33 19.79 -16.93
C ALA A 289 -8.23 19.31 -18.08
N ALA A 290 -8.19 19.97 -19.24
CA ALA A 290 -8.95 19.55 -20.42
C ALA A 290 -8.48 18.19 -20.97
N ASP A 291 -7.18 17.92 -21.01
CA ASP A 291 -6.67 16.63 -21.48
C ASP A 291 -6.98 15.51 -20.49
N VAL A 292 -6.85 15.80 -19.19
CA VAL A 292 -7.14 14.83 -18.13
C VAL A 292 -8.62 14.51 -18.05
N ARG A 293 -9.51 15.47 -18.31
CA ARG A 293 -10.95 15.19 -18.46
C ARG A 293 -11.25 14.22 -19.59
N ALA A 294 -10.52 14.29 -20.70
CA ALA A 294 -10.70 13.32 -21.78
C ALA A 294 -10.34 11.88 -21.35
N LEU A 295 -9.45 11.71 -20.36
CA LEU A 295 -9.10 10.40 -19.81
C LEU A 295 -10.16 9.83 -18.86
N LEU A 296 -11.16 10.60 -18.46
CA LEU A 296 -12.30 10.06 -17.70
C LEU A 296 -13.10 9.04 -18.52
N ASP A 297 -12.99 9.09 -19.84
CA ASP A 297 -13.61 8.16 -20.80
C ASP A 297 -12.62 7.08 -21.32
N ASP A 298 -11.44 6.95 -20.71
CA ASP A 298 -10.45 5.93 -21.09
C ASP A 298 -11.01 4.51 -20.91
N ALA A 299 -10.79 3.62 -21.88
CA ALA A 299 -11.28 2.24 -21.78
C ALA A 299 -10.74 1.51 -20.54
N ASP A 300 -9.55 1.87 -20.07
CA ASP A 300 -8.97 1.34 -18.84
C ASP A 300 -9.47 2.13 -17.61
N GLY A 301 -10.28 1.47 -16.78
CA GLY A 301 -10.83 2.07 -15.56
C GLY A 301 -9.77 2.59 -14.59
N SER A 302 -8.57 2.01 -14.58
CA SER A 302 -7.48 2.49 -13.72
C SER A 302 -6.92 3.84 -14.17
N ILE A 303 -7.00 4.15 -15.48
CA ILE A 303 -6.61 5.46 -16.03
C ILE A 303 -7.69 6.49 -15.73
N ALA A 304 -8.96 6.13 -15.92
CA ALA A 304 -10.08 7.00 -15.55
C ALA A 304 -10.08 7.35 -14.05
N SER A 305 -9.85 6.37 -13.18
CA SER A 305 -9.65 6.58 -11.73
C SER A 305 -8.47 7.50 -11.41
N ALA A 306 -7.33 7.31 -12.10
CA ALA A 306 -6.16 8.17 -11.90
C ALA A 306 -6.45 9.62 -12.35
N ALA A 307 -7.22 9.81 -13.42
CA ALA A 307 -7.65 11.12 -13.89
C ALA A 307 -8.59 11.82 -12.89
N LEU A 308 -9.58 11.09 -12.33
CA LEU A 308 -10.43 11.59 -11.25
C LEU A 308 -9.60 12.07 -10.06
N ARG A 309 -8.61 11.27 -9.65
CA ARG A 309 -7.70 11.61 -8.56
C ARG A 309 -6.89 12.88 -8.84
N ALA A 310 -6.31 12.99 -10.04
CA ALA A 310 -5.53 14.16 -10.42
C ALA A 310 -6.36 15.45 -10.39
N LEU A 311 -7.59 15.42 -10.93
CA LEU A 311 -8.49 16.58 -10.91
C LEU A 311 -8.90 16.99 -9.48
N ASP A 312 -9.11 16.00 -8.61
CA ASP A 312 -9.49 16.21 -7.20
C ASP A 312 -8.32 16.74 -6.35
N GLU A 313 -7.12 16.17 -6.49
CA GLU A 313 -5.90 16.66 -5.84
C GLU A 313 -5.58 18.11 -6.24
N ALA A 314 -5.81 18.45 -7.51
CA ALA A 314 -5.66 19.81 -8.02
C ALA A 314 -6.85 20.74 -7.68
N LYS A 315 -7.90 20.23 -7.02
CA LYS A 315 -9.12 20.97 -6.64
C LYS A 315 -9.86 21.61 -7.83
N VAL A 316 -9.75 21.01 -9.01
CA VAL A 316 -10.44 21.45 -10.25
C VAL A 316 -11.53 20.48 -10.70
N ILE A 317 -11.78 19.42 -9.94
CA ILE A 317 -12.86 18.47 -10.20
C ILE A 317 -14.22 19.10 -10.01
N MET A 318 -15.17 18.75 -10.89
CA MET A 318 -16.53 19.29 -10.90
C MET A 318 -17.57 18.16 -10.80
N LEU A 319 -18.79 18.51 -10.42
CA LEU A 319 -19.91 17.57 -10.42
C LEU A 319 -20.13 16.92 -11.80
N ALA A 320 -19.94 17.69 -12.88
CA ALA A 320 -20.05 17.19 -14.25
C ALA A 320 -18.99 16.11 -14.60
N ASP A 321 -17.84 16.13 -13.93
CA ASP A 321 -16.81 15.10 -14.09
C ASP A 321 -17.27 13.79 -13.42
N LEU A 322 -17.97 13.90 -12.29
CA LEU A 322 -18.31 12.78 -11.40
C LEU A 322 -19.66 12.11 -11.70
N ALA A 323 -20.71 12.91 -11.88
CA ALA A 323 -22.09 12.42 -11.96
C ALA A 323 -22.30 11.34 -13.05
N PRO A 324 -21.72 11.48 -14.28
CA PRO A 324 -21.86 10.43 -15.29
C PRO A 324 -21.19 9.10 -14.93
N ARG A 325 -20.25 9.09 -13.98
CA ARG A 325 -19.53 7.89 -13.53
C ARG A 325 -20.14 7.22 -12.30
N ALA A 326 -21.27 7.71 -11.80
CA ALA A 326 -21.96 7.16 -10.64
C ALA A 326 -22.38 5.68 -10.77
N ARG A 327 -22.52 5.18 -12.01
CA ARG A 327 -22.84 3.77 -12.32
C ARG A 327 -21.86 3.17 -13.33
N ASP A 328 -20.63 3.66 -13.34
CA ASP A 328 -19.63 3.20 -14.29
C ASP A 328 -19.29 1.70 -14.07
N PRO A 329 -19.37 0.85 -15.12
CA PRO A 329 -19.10 -0.57 -14.97
C PRO A 329 -17.61 -0.91 -14.83
N ARG A 330 -16.71 0.04 -15.14
CA ARG A 330 -15.26 -0.18 -15.04
C ARG A 330 -14.86 -0.26 -13.57
N LYS A 331 -14.10 -1.31 -13.23
CA LYS A 331 -13.66 -1.58 -11.86
C LYS A 331 -13.00 -0.34 -11.24
N GLY A 332 -13.50 0.07 -10.07
CA GLY A 332 -12.95 1.17 -9.29
C GLY A 332 -13.43 2.58 -9.68
N VAL A 333 -13.94 2.80 -10.88
CA VAL A 333 -14.32 4.14 -11.36
C VAL A 333 -15.53 4.69 -10.60
N ALA A 334 -16.61 3.90 -10.49
CA ALA A 334 -17.79 4.30 -9.73
C ALA A 334 -17.49 4.48 -8.23
N THR A 335 -16.59 3.67 -7.68
CA THR A 335 -16.12 3.77 -6.29
C THR A 335 -15.35 5.08 -6.05
N ASP A 336 -14.41 5.41 -6.93
CA ASP A 336 -13.63 6.66 -6.87
C ASP A 336 -14.51 7.91 -7.09
N ALA A 337 -15.49 7.82 -8.00
CA ALA A 337 -16.43 8.89 -8.25
C ALA A 337 -17.40 9.08 -7.07
N GLY A 338 -17.93 7.99 -6.53
CA GLY A 338 -18.85 7.99 -5.39
C GLY A 338 -18.21 8.59 -4.13
N TRP A 339 -16.98 8.20 -3.81
CA TRP A 339 -16.22 8.77 -2.69
C TRP A 339 -16.09 10.30 -2.81
N ARG A 340 -15.77 10.80 -4.01
CA ARG A 340 -15.64 12.24 -4.30
C ARG A 340 -16.99 12.96 -4.27
N LEU A 341 -18.05 12.35 -4.80
CA LEU A 341 -19.40 12.88 -4.73
C LEU A 341 -19.87 13.05 -3.28
N ALA A 342 -19.69 12.02 -2.44
CA ALA A 342 -20.00 12.09 -1.02
C ALA A 342 -19.17 13.18 -0.31
N GLY A 343 -17.88 13.28 -0.66
CA GLY A 343 -16.99 14.32 -0.15
C GLY A 343 -17.38 15.74 -0.59
N MET A 344 -17.91 15.92 -1.80
CA MET A 344 -18.45 17.20 -2.26
C MET A 344 -19.77 17.53 -1.56
N ALA A 345 -20.68 16.56 -1.47
CA ALA A 345 -21.99 16.76 -0.84
C ALA A 345 -21.88 17.17 0.64
N SER A 346 -20.93 16.58 1.36
CA SER A 346 -20.69 16.93 2.78
C SER A 346 -20.16 18.35 3.00
N ARG A 347 -19.55 18.98 1.99
CA ARG A 347 -19.12 20.38 2.03
C ARG A 347 -20.25 21.36 1.68
N GLY A 348 -21.41 20.85 1.26
CA GLY A 348 -22.58 21.62 0.88
C GLY A 348 -22.95 21.41 -0.58
N VAL A 349 -24.25 21.30 -0.85
CA VAL A 349 -24.81 21.12 -2.19
C VAL A 349 -25.56 22.40 -2.61
N PRO A 350 -25.14 23.08 -3.69
CA PRO A 350 -25.90 24.21 -4.22
C PRO A 350 -27.31 23.77 -4.66
N PRO A 351 -28.36 24.59 -4.42
CA PRO A 351 -29.73 24.25 -4.85
C PRO A 351 -29.84 23.93 -6.35
N SER A 352 -29.04 24.61 -7.18
CA SER A 352 -28.98 24.37 -8.64
C SER A 352 -28.44 23.00 -9.03
N GLU A 353 -27.68 22.35 -8.15
CA GLU A 353 -27.02 21.06 -8.39
C GLU A 353 -27.70 19.89 -7.67
N ALA A 354 -28.62 20.18 -6.74
CA ALA A 354 -29.27 19.17 -5.91
C ALA A 354 -29.88 18.02 -6.74
N ALA A 355 -30.56 18.34 -7.85
CA ALA A 355 -31.14 17.31 -8.73
C ALA A 355 -30.08 16.37 -9.34
N ALA A 356 -28.91 16.89 -9.70
CA ALA A 356 -27.82 16.10 -10.26
C ALA A 356 -27.18 15.19 -9.19
N PHE A 357 -27.03 15.67 -7.95
CA PHE A 357 -26.60 14.83 -6.82
C PHE A 357 -27.60 13.72 -6.51
N VAL A 358 -28.91 14.02 -6.51
CA VAL A 358 -29.95 13.00 -6.32
C VAL A 358 -29.92 11.95 -7.42
N ALA A 359 -29.78 12.36 -8.69
CA ALA A 359 -29.69 11.44 -9.81
C ALA A 359 -28.44 10.53 -9.71
N ALA A 360 -27.28 11.11 -9.40
CA ALA A 360 -26.04 10.36 -9.21
C ALA A 360 -26.14 9.38 -8.03
N ALA A 361 -26.69 9.82 -6.89
CA ALA A 361 -26.91 8.96 -5.73
C ALA A 361 -27.85 7.79 -6.07
N THR A 362 -28.96 8.07 -6.76
CA THR A 362 -29.91 7.03 -7.20
C THR A 362 -29.21 6.00 -8.08
N ALA A 363 -28.38 6.44 -9.02
CA ALA A 363 -27.62 5.55 -9.89
C ALA A 363 -26.61 4.67 -9.12
N MET A 364 -25.95 5.23 -8.10
CA MET A 364 -25.04 4.49 -7.20
C MET A 364 -25.77 3.41 -6.40
N LEU A 365 -27.01 3.68 -5.94
CA LEU A 365 -27.80 2.68 -5.22
C LEU A 365 -28.16 1.45 -6.07
N ASP A 366 -28.14 1.58 -7.41
CA ASP A 366 -28.40 0.48 -8.35
C ASP A 366 -27.13 -0.24 -8.81
N HIS A 367 -25.96 0.12 -8.26
CA HIS A 367 -24.70 -0.45 -8.66
C HIS A 367 -24.48 -1.84 -8.05
N ALA A 368 -23.86 -2.75 -8.82
CA ALA A 368 -23.63 -4.12 -8.39
C ALA A 368 -22.63 -4.24 -7.23
N GLU A 369 -21.67 -3.31 -7.15
CA GLU A 369 -20.70 -3.26 -6.05
C GLU A 369 -21.30 -2.56 -4.81
N PRO A 370 -21.41 -3.23 -3.65
CA PRO A 370 -22.03 -2.66 -2.45
C PRO A 370 -21.34 -1.38 -1.94
N SER A 371 -20.03 -1.24 -2.15
CA SER A 371 -19.25 -0.06 -1.74
C SER A 371 -19.76 1.22 -2.43
N VAL A 372 -20.25 1.11 -3.67
CA VAL A 372 -20.75 2.24 -4.46
C VAL A 372 -22.11 2.71 -3.94
N ALA A 373 -23.01 1.76 -3.63
CA ALA A 373 -24.30 2.08 -3.02
C ALA A 373 -24.13 2.81 -1.68
N MET A 374 -23.12 2.44 -0.89
CA MET A 374 -22.78 3.13 0.36
C MET A 374 -22.50 4.62 0.15
N TYR A 375 -21.73 5.00 -0.88
CA TYR A 375 -21.50 6.41 -1.22
C TYR A 375 -22.77 7.12 -1.70
N GLY A 376 -23.63 6.42 -2.45
CA GLY A 376 -24.96 6.94 -2.80
C GLY A 376 -25.78 7.32 -1.57
N LEU A 377 -25.82 6.46 -0.57
CA LEU A 377 -26.49 6.73 0.70
C LEU A 377 -25.88 7.93 1.43
N GLN A 378 -24.54 8.06 1.43
CA GLN A 378 -23.85 9.21 2.04
C GLN A 378 -24.20 10.52 1.36
N VAL A 379 -24.30 10.55 0.02
CA VAL A 379 -24.77 11.75 -0.71
C VAL A 379 -26.19 12.14 -0.27
N LEU A 380 -27.09 11.16 -0.12
CA LEU A 380 -28.49 11.40 0.28
C LEU A 380 -28.67 11.92 1.71
N VAL A 381 -27.62 11.94 2.54
CA VAL A 381 -27.61 12.63 3.84
C VAL A 381 -27.58 14.16 3.66
N HIS A 382 -27.21 14.65 2.47
CA HIS A 382 -26.96 16.07 2.22
C HIS A 382 -27.90 16.71 1.19
N VAL A 383 -28.79 15.94 0.56
CA VAL A 383 -29.74 16.41 -0.45
C VAL A 383 -31.16 15.93 -0.15
N ASP A 384 -32.16 16.62 -0.70
CA ASP A 384 -33.57 16.25 -0.52
C ASP A 384 -34.04 15.36 -1.69
N ALA A 385 -34.49 14.16 -1.35
CA ALA A 385 -34.94 13.11 -2.25
C ALA A 385 -36.10 12.30 -1.63
N PRO A 386 -37.25 12.92 -1.33
CA PRO A 386 -38.38 12.25 -0.65
C PRO A 386 -38.93 11.04 -1.44
N ALA A 387 -38.76 11.02 -2.76
CA ALA A 387 -39.14 9.89 -3.60
C ALA A 387 -38.36 8.58 -3.28
N LEU A 388 -37.25 8.66 -2.53
CA LEU A 388 -36.41 7.52 -2.19
C LEU A 388 -36.70 6.94 -0.80
N VAL A 389 -37.69 7.44 -0.05
CA VAL A 389 -37.98 7.03 1.34
C VAL A 389 -38.11 5.50 1.49
N GLU A 390 -38.92 4.85 0.67
CA GLU A 390 -39.10 3.39 0.74
C GLU A 390 -37.83 2.61 0.38
N ARG A 391 -37.05 3.15 -0.56
CA ARG A 391 -35.77 2.55 -0.95
C ARG A 391 -34.74 2.67 0.19
N LEU A 392 -34.68 3.82 0.86
CA LEU A 392 -33.83 4.05 2.02
C LEU A 392 -34.23 3.15 3.19
N ARG A 393 -35.54 2.92 3.40
CA ARG A 393 -36.05 1.94 4.38
C ARG A 393 -35.52 0.54 4.09
N ALA A 394 -35.55 0.09 2.83
CA ALA A 394 -35.00 -1.22 2.45
C ALA A 394 -33.49 -1.33 2.74
N PHE A 395 -32.69 -0.30 2.42
CA PHE A 395 -31.26 -0.29 2.77
C PHE A 395 -30.99 -0.25 4.27
N ALA A 396 -31.83 0.44 5.04
CA ALA A 396 -31.72 0.51 6.49
C ALA A 396 -32.05 -0.82 7.19
N LEU A 397 -32.93 -1.63 6.61
CA LEU A 397 -33.33 -2.93 7.16
C LEU A 397 -32.54 -4.10 6.56
N GLY A 398 -31.87 -3.91 5.42
CA GLY A 398 -31.07 -4.95 4.75
C GLY A 398 -29.89 -5.47 5.56
N GLU A 399 -29.17 -6.48 5.06
CA GLU A 399 -28.09 -7.14 5.82
C GLU A 399 -26.79 -6.33 5.88
N GLU A 400 -26.52 -5.53 4.84
CA GLU A 400 -25.28 -4.77 4.69
C GLU A 400 -25.12 -3.68 5.75
N ARG A 401 -24.23 -3.93 6.71
CA ARG A 401 -23.97 -3.02 7.82
C ARG A 401 -23.50 -1.63 7.36
N SER A 402 -22.66 -1.57 6.33
CA SER A 402 -22.12 -0.32 5.80
C SER A 402 -23.22 0.58 5.21
N HIS A 403 -24.30 -0.02 4.69
CA HIS A 403 -25.46 0.70 4.17
C HIS A 403 -26.36 1.21 5.28
N ARG A 404 -26.63 0.36 6.28
CA ARG A 404 -27.61 0.60 7.35
C ARG A 404 -27.51 1.99 7.97
N MET A 405 -26.31 2.37 8.43
CA MET A 405 -26.07 3.65 9.11
C MET A 405 -26.34 4.85 8.20
N SER A 406 -25.79 4.84 6.98
CA SER A 406 -25.97 5.92 6.01
C SER A 406 -27.42 6.02 5.56
N ALA A 407 -28.09 4.88 5.35
CA ALA A 407 -29.49 4.80 4.97
C ALA A 407 -30.41 5.37 6.06
N CYS A 408 -30.21 5.02 7.33
CA CYS A 408 -30.98 5.61 8.43
C CYS A 408 -30.79 7.13 8.52
N ARG A 409 -29.56 7.64 8.32
CA ARG A 409 -29.28 9.09 8.36
C ARG A 409 -29.98 9.81 7.22
N ALA A 410 -29.87 9.27 6.01
CA ALA A 410 -30.57 9.78 4.85
C ALA A 410 -32.09 9.73 5.06
N LEU A 411 -32.63 8.62 5.58
CA LEU A 411 -34.05 8.45 5.83
C LEU A 411 -34.60 9.49 6.82
N VAL A 412 -33.93 9.72 7.97
CA VAL A 412 -34.35 10.75 8.94
C VAL A 412 -34.37 12.14 8.31
N ARG A 413 -33.46 12.43 7.37
CA ARG A 413 -33.47 13.67 6.61
C ARG A 413 -34.68 13.76 5.67
N GLN A 414 -34.97 12.70 4.92
CA GLN A 414 -36.05 12.71 3.93
C GLN A 414 -37.44 12.69 4.58
N ASP A 415 -37.61 11.83 5.58
CA ASP A 415 -38.82 11.66 6.36
C ASP A 415 -38.43 11.27 7.79
N ARG A 416 -38.52 12.27 8.68
CA ARG A 416 -38.17 12.12 10.09
C ARG A 416 -39.03 11.06 10.79
N ALA A 417 -40.30 10.93 10.43
CA ALA A 417 -41.21 9.96 11.06
C ALA A 417 -40.84 8.53 10.65
N ALA A 418 -40.67 8.29 9.35
CA ALA A 418 -40.22 6.99 8.84
C ALA A 418 -38.83 6.60 9.39
N GLY A 419 -37.91 7.57 9.47
CA GLY A 419 -36.58 7.35 10.05
C GLY A 419 -36.63 6.92 11.51
N PHE A 420 -37.51 7.52 12.31
CA PHE A 420 -37.69 7.13 13.71
C PHE A 420 -38.34 5.79 13.90
N GLU A 421 -39.31 5.44 13.05
CA GLU A 421 -39.92 4.12 13.03
C GLU A 421 -38.85 3.03 12.82
N VAL A 422 -38.04 3.18 11.76
CA VAL A 422 -36.95 2.23 11.44
C VAL A 422 -35.89 2.20 12.55
N LEU A 423 -35.44 3.34 13.07
CA LEU A 423 -34.47 3.36 14.16
C LEU A 423 -35.03 2.70 15.44
N THR A 424 -36.31 2.87 15.72
CA THR A 424 -37.01 2.22 16.85
C THR A 424 -37.13 0.71 16.65
N GLU A 425 -37.30 0.25 15.43
CA GLU A 425 -37.24 -1.18 15.09
C GLU A 425 -35.83 -1.74 15.32
N LEU A 426 -34.80 -1.04 14.84
CA LEU A 426 -33.40 -1.45 14.97
C LEU A 426 -32.91 -1.52 16.43
N THR A 427 -33.57 -0.84 17.39
CA THR A 427 -33.27 -1.05 18.82
C THR A 427 -33.61 -2.47 19.31
N ARG A 428 -34.32 -3.28 18.52
CA ARG A 428 -34.68 -4.66 18.85
C ARG A 428 -33.90 -5.69 18.02
N HIS A 429 -32.93 -5.24 17.24
CA HIS A 429 -32.16 -6.09 16.34
C HIS A 429 -31.34 -7.15 17.10
N ALA A 430 -31.16 -8.34 16.51
CA ALA A 430 -30.42 -9.44 17.15
C ALA A 430 -28.94 -9.09 17.40
N ASP A 431 -28.30 -8.42 16.43
CA ASP A 431 -26.92 -7.92 16.55
C ASP A 431 -26.83 -6.72 17.54
N PRO A 432 -26.07 -6.84 18.64
CA PRO A 432 -25.89 -5.77 19.62
C PRO A 432 -25.17 -4.52 19.05
N PHE A 433 -24.35 -4.65 18.01
CA PHE A 433 -23.77 -3.49 17.34
C PHE A 433 -24.84 -2.63 16.67
N VAL A 434 -25.84 -3.27 16.04
CA VAL A 434 -26.95 -2.56 15.39
C VAL A 434 -27.82 -1.84 16.40
N ARG A 435 -28.14 -2.48 17.53
CA ARG A 435 -28.91 -1.85 18.62
C ARG A 435 -28.20 -0.62 19.18
N GLN A 436 -26.89 -0.72 19.39
CA GLN A 436 -26.07 0.39 19.86
C GLN A 436 -26.02 1.55 18.87
N ASP A 437 -25.84 1.24 17.58
CA ASP A 437 -25.84 2.21 16.50
C ASP A 437 -27.19 2.95 16.40
N ALA A 438 -28.31 2.24 16.52
CA ALA A 438 -29.64 2.83 16.56
C ALA A 438 -29.83 3.75 17.77
N ALA A 439 -29.41 3.32 18.97
CA ALA A 439 -29.50 4.13 20.19
C ALA A 439 -28.75 5.46 20.06
N ARG A 440 -27.52 5.40 19.53
CA ARG A 440 -26.69 6.58 19.27
C ARG A 440 -27.36 7.54 18.29
N MET A 441 -27.88 7.04 17.17
CA MET A 441 -28.56 7.87 16.18
C MET A 441 -29.83 8.53 16.73
N LEU A 442 -30.63 7.80 17.51
CA LEU A 442 -31.81 8.35 18.18
C LEU A 442 -31.43 9.51 19.13
N GLY A 443 -30.34 9.34 19.90
CA GLY A 443 -29.77 10.39 20.74
C GLY A 443 -29.27 11.61 19.94
N ASP A 444 -28.55 11.38 18.84
CA ASP A 444 -28.04 12.43 17.95
C ASP A 444 -29.16 13.29 17.37
N VAL A 445 -30.33 12.71 17.11
CA VAL A 445 -31.49 13.44 16.60
C VAL A 445 -32.21 14.23 17.69
N GLY A 446 -32.20 13.76 18.94
CA GLY A 446 -32.61 14.54 20.11
C GLY A 446 -34.12 14.71 20.31
N ASP A 447 -34.96 13.84 19.75
CA ASP A 447 -36.42 13.95 19.82
C ASP A 447 -37.00 13.19 21.03
N ALA A 448 -37.78 13.84 21.88
CA ALA A 448 -38.32 13.18 23.08
C ALA A 448 -39.23 11.98 22.77
N ARG A 449 -39.84 11.93 21.57
CA ARG A 449 -40.74 10.84 21.17
C ARG A 449 -40.05 9.47 21.08
N VAL A 450 -38.73 9.43 20.90
CA VAL A 450 -37.98 8.18 20.78
C VAL A 450 -37.48 7.65 22.13
N ARG A 451 -37.72 8.37 23.23
CA ARG A 451 -37.31 8.00 24.58
C ARG A 451 -37.78 6.61 25.02
N PRO A 452 -39.04 6.19 24.79
CA PRO A 452 -39.47 4.83 25.17
C PRO A 452 -38.67 3.73 24.47
N ALA A 453 -38.07 4.02 23.31
CA ALA A 453 -37.21 3.06 22.61
C ALA A 453 -35.84 2.92 23.25
N LEU A 454 -35.28 4.03 23.73
CA LEU A 454 -34.00 4.05 24.44
C LEU A 454 -34.13 3.47 25.85
N GLU A 455 -35.24 3.72 26.54
CA GLU A 455 -35.49 3.17 27.88
C GLU A 455 -35.50 1.64 27.89
N ARG A 456 -36.04 0.99 26.85
CA ARG A 456 -35.98 -0.48 26.71
C ARG A 456 -34.55 -1.02 26.62
N LEU A 457 -33.60 -0.23 26.13
CA LEU A 457 -32.20 -0.63 26.01
C LEU A 457 -31.43 -0.49 27.32
N LEU A 458 -31.99 0.14 28.36
CA LEU A 458 -31.31 0.32 29.65
C LEU A 458 -31.04 -1.00 30.38
N GLU A 459 -31.82 -2.03 30.09
CA GLU A 459 -31.65 -3.40 30.61
C GLU A 459 -30.72 -4.25 29.73
N ASP A 460 -30.32 -3.75 28.55
CA ASP A 460 -29.44 -4.48 27.63
C ASP A 460 -27.96 -4.31 28.01
N GLU A 461 -27.48 -5.20 28.87
CA GLU A 461 -26.10 -5.23 29.34
C GLU A 461 -25.10 -5.82 28.32
N THR A 462 -25.55 -6.16 27.11
CA THR A 462 -24.69 -6.76 26.09
C THR A 462 -23.57 -5.80 25.72
N LYS A 463 -22.32 -6.30 25.79
CA LYS A 463 -21.16 -5.60 25.25
C LYS A 463 -20.89 -6.10 23.82
N PRO A 464 -21.05 -5.26 22.78
CA PRO A 464 -20.83 -5.69 21.41
C PRO A 464 -19.40 -6.17 21.20
N PHE A 465 -19.26 -7.43 20.76
CA PHE A 465 -17.99 -8.09 20.51
C PHE A 465 -18.14 -9.06 19.34
N GLU A 466 -17.17 -9.07 18.43
CA GLU A 466 -17.12 -9.94 17.26
C GLU A 466 -15.66 -10.24 16.92
N ARG A 467 -15.34 -11.51 16.64
CA ARG A 467 -14.02 -11.91 16.14
C ARG A 467 -14.16 -12.29 14.67
N THR A 468 -13.41 -11.62 13.81
CA THR A 468 -13.40 -11.84 12.37
C THR A 468 -12.05 -12.41 11.92
N ALA A 469 -11.97 -12.90 10.68
CA ALA A 469 -10.71 -13.33 10.07
C ALA A 469 -9.65 -12.22 9.99
N THR A 470 -10.06 -10.94 10.03
CA THR A 470 -9.18 -9.77 9.89
C THR A 470 -8.92 -9.04 11.20
N GLY A 471 -9.45 -9.54 12.33
CA GLY A 471 -9.23 -8.95 13.65
C GLY A 471 -10.44 -9.04 14.57
N THR A 472 -10.30 -8.41 15.75
CA THR A 472 -11.35 -8.37 16.78
C THR A 472 -12.02 -7.00 16.78
N ARG A 473 -13.35 -7.00 16.76
CA ARG A 473 -14.18 -5.80 16.89
C ARG A 473 -14.87 -5.82 18.25
N SER A 474 -14.69 -4.76 19.02
CA SER A 474 -15.31 -4.59 20.33
C SER A 474 -15.61 -3.12 20.56
N ASN A 475 -16.73 -2.83 21.23
CA ASN A 475 -17.03 -1.47 21.69
C ASN A 475 -16.74 -1.33 23.18
N VAL A 476 -16.28 -0.15 23.59
CA VAL A 476 -15.95 0.13 25.00
C VAL A 476 -17.21 0.07 25.87
N TYR A 477 -18.32 0.59 25.34
CA TYR A 477 -19.61 0.71 26.02
C TYR A 477 -20.53 -0.47 25.74
N ARG A 478 -21.34 -0.85 26.73
CA ARG A 478 -22.50 -1.73 26.54
C ARG A 478 -23.62 -0.99 25.81
N VAL A 479 -24.61 -1.74 25.32
CA VAL A 479 -25.79 -1.14 24.69
C VAL A 479 -26.52 -0.20 25.66
N CYS A 480 -26.72 -0.61 26.92
CA CYS A 480 -27.34 0.22 27.95
C CYS A 480 -26.58 1.51 28.27
N ASP A 481 -25.24 1.48 28.24
CA ASP A 481 -24.41 2.66 28.47
C ASP A 481 -24.61 3.70 27.35
N THR A 482 -24.75 3.23 26.11
CA THR A 482 -25.02 4.11 24.95
C THR A 482 -26.45 4.68 24.99
N ALA A 483 -27.42 3.86 25.40
CA ALA A 483 -28.80 4.32 25.59
C ALA A 483 -28.91 5.40 26.68
N ARG A 484 -28.19 5.25 27.80
CA ARG A 484 -28.13 6.26 28.86
C ARG A 484 -27.57 7.59 28.34
N MET A 485 -26.44 7.54 27.63
CA MET A 485 -25.85 8.72 27.00
C MET A 485 -26.79 9.41 26.00
N ALA A 486 -27.54 8.61 25.21
CA ALA A 486 -28.53 9.13 24.27
C ALA A 486 -29.71 9.82 24.97
N ILE A 487 -30.22 9.24 26.06
CA ILE A 487 -31.28 9.86 26.88
C ILE A 487 -30.78 11.17 27.48
N GLU A 488 -29.58 11.19 28.07
CA GLU A 488 -28.95 12.40 28.61
C GLU A 488 -28.75 13.49 27.54
N ALA A 489 -28.46 13.11 26.30
CA ALA A 489 -28.35 14.05 25.18
C ALA A 489 -29.70 14.67 24.80
N ILE A 490 -30.78 13.86 24.80
CA ILE A 490 -32.15 14.35 24.57
C ILE A 490 -32.57 15.30 25.70
N ASP A 491 -32.37 14.91 26.96
CA ASP A 491 -32.76 15.68 28.13
C ASP A 491 -32.05 17.05 28.17
N ARG A 492 -30.75 17.09 27.83
CA ARG A 492 -29.99 18.35 27.72
C ARG A 492 -30.53 19.30 26.65
N ARG A 493 -31.02 18.76 25.53
CA ARG A 493 -31.58 19.57 24.43
C ARG A 493 -33.00 20.06 24.72
N ALA A 494 -33.73 19.41 25.61
CA ALA A 494 -35.06 19.85 26.02
C ALA A 494 -35.02 21.02 27.04
N LEU A 495 -33.86 21.26 27.67
CA LEU A 495 -33.63 22.33 28.64
C LEU A 495 -33.15 23.65 28.00
N HIS A 496 -32.85 23.64 26.71
CA HIS A 496 -32.41 24.79 25.90
C HIS A 496 -33.41 25.04 24.77
#